data_AF-A0A349BYG6-F1
#
_entry.id   AF-A0A349BYG6-F1
#
_cell.length_a   1.000
_cell.length_b   1.000
_cell.length_c   1.000
_cell.angle_alpha   90.00
_cell.angle_beta   90.00
_cell.angle_gamma   90.00
#
_symmetry.space_group_name_H-M   'P 1'
#
loop_
_entity.id
_entity.type
_entity.pdbx_description
1 polymer ?
#
loop_
_entity_poly.entity_id
_entity_poly.type
_entity_poly.pdbx_seq_one_letter_code
_entity_poly.pdbx_strand_id
1 'polypeptide(L)'
;MTACGGSAPAASNTEAAAEETTAKETVAEEPAAETAAPAEEKADDAAQAATEPAVEESTLASRYEDDMARYQTVIDGLQDGQAYGFADISDVDVLLVADNVYDNLDGNMVAMKADVYCVNGADEVVKYGTVESSDSGYPLYVTADKCLMFGGNHKLTKVYVDIEAGAIITFEEFTETFDADGKAAYHYLSMDEGIDADVEDDSAHGAMLEQYETGTPVNFTTVGEAAAAAATN
;
A
#
# COMPACT_ATOMS: atom_id res chain seq x y z
N MET A 1 35.73 40.73 8.42
CA MET A 1 34.89 41.94 8.52
C MET A 1 34.82 42.58 7.15
N THR A 2 33.61 42.72 6.59
CA THR A 2 33.14 43.78 5.68
C THR A 2 31.66 43.52 5.51
N ALA A 3 30.82 44.54 5.60
CA ALA A 3 29.38 44.42 5.45
C ALA A 3 28.86 45.51 4.52
N CYS A 4 28.01 45.11 3.58
CA CYS A 4 26.97 45.89 2.93
C CYS A 4 25.83 44.89 2.65
N GLY A 5 24.55 45.23 2.79
CA GLY A 5 23.96 46.57 2.82
C GLY A 5 23.08 46.70 1.59
N GLY A 6 21.87 46.15 1.68
CA GLY A 6 20.98 45.97 0.53
C GLY A 6 20.14 47.20 0.21
N SER A 7 19.35 47.08 -0.86
CA SER A 7 18.22 47.97 -1.13
C SER A 7 17.18 47.21 -1.95
N ALA A 8 15.92 47.29 -1.53
CA ALA A 8 14.78 46.91 -2.36
C ALA A 8 14.23 48.17 -3.05
N PRO A 9 13.71 48.06 -4.29
CA PRO A 9 12.74 49.01 -4.82
C PRO A 9 11.31 48.56 -4.46
N ALA A 10 10.40 49.52 -4.28
CA ALA A 10 8.97 49.26 -4.07
C ALA A 10 8.20 49.17 -5.40
N ALA A 11 6.95 48.72 -5.32
CA ALA A 11 6.08 48.51 -6.48
C ALA A 11 5.67 49.81 -7.21
N SER A 12 5.25 49.65 -8.47
CA SER A 12 4.46 50.63 -9.21
C SER A 12 3.23 49.96 -9.82
N ASN A 13 2.03 50.36 -9.40
CA ASN A 13 0.79 49.94 -10.07
C ASN A 13 0.74 50.49 -11.50
N THR A 14 0.12 49.75 -12.41
CA THR A 14 -0.57 50.31 -13.58
C THR A 14 -1.86 49.53 -13.77
N GLU A 15 -2.91 50.23 -14.18
CA GLU A 15 -4.30 49.84 -14.06
C GLU A 15 -4.92 49.64 -15.46
N ALA A 16 -5.66 48.54 -15.65
CA ALA A 16 -6.52 48.29 -16.82
C ALA A 16 -7.65 47.35 -16.41
N ALA A 17 -8.86 47.54 -16.96
CA ALA A 17 -10.09 46.89 -16.51
C ALA A 17 -11.00 46.52 -17.70
N ALA A 18 -12.18 45.95 -17.38
CA ALA A 18 -13.29 45.60 -18.28
C ALA A 18 -13.09 44.31 -19.12
N GLU A 19 -14.12 43.50 -19.43
CA GLU A 19 -15.52 43.47 -18.96
C GLU A 19 -16.16 42.07 -19.16
N GLU A 20 -17.38 41.86 -18.66
CA GLU A 20 -18.19 40.64 -18.88
C GLU A 20 -18.74 40.52 -20.32
N THR A 21 -19.22 39.32 -20.71
CA THR A 21 -20.43 39.18 -21.57
C THR A 21 -21.05 37.76 -21.48
N THR A 22 -22.37 37.63 -21.71
CA THR A 22 -23.19 36.46 -21.30
C THR A 22 -24.17 35.93 -22.37
N ALA A 23 -24.35 34.60 -22.49
CA ALA A 23 -25.27 33.82 -23.36
C ALA A 23 -25.36 32.33 -22.87
N LYS A 24 -26.40 31.45 -22.96
CA LYS A 24 -27.79 31.38 -23.49
C LYS A 24 -27.99 31.38 -25.02
N GLU A 25 -28.81 30.53 -25.67
CA GLU A 25 -29.71 29.37 -25.33
C GLU A 25 -30.06 28.63 -26.68
N THR A 26 -30.72 27.47 -26.87
CA THR A 26 -31.63 26.54 -26.13
C THR A 26 -31.25 25.05 -26.39
N VAL A 27 -31.53 24.07 -25.50
CA VAL A 27 -32.74 23.20 -25.37
C VAL A 27 -33.36 22.65 -26.67
N ALA A 28 -33.37 21.31 -26.80
CA ALA A 28 -34.35 20.40 -27.43
C ALA A 28 -33.87 18.94 -27.14
N GLU A 29 -34.48 18.13 -26.27
CA GLU A 29 -35.80 17.46 -26.28
C GLU A 29 -35.79 16.07 -26.99
N GLU A 30 -36.40 15.07 -26.33
CA GLU A 30 -36.45 13.64 -26.69
C GLU A 30 -37.61 13.33 -27.67
N PRO A 31 -37.74 12.10 -28.23
CA PRO A 31 -38.74 11.19 -27.62
C PRO A 31 -38.51 9.66 -27.80
N ALA A 32 -38.48 8.94 -26.67
CA ALA A 32 -39.39 7.88 -26.25
C ALA A 32 -39.98 6.82 -27.25
N ALA A 33 -39.93 5.56 -26.77
CA ALA A 33 -40.89 4.46 -27.02
C ALA A 33 -40.86 3.75 -28.41
N GLU A 34 -41.29 2.49 -28.57
CA GLU A 34 -41.88 1.51 -27.64
C GLU A 34 -41.54 0.03 -28.01
N THR A 35 -42.00 -0.92 -27.20
CA THR A 35 -42.23 -2.39 -27.34
C THR A 35 -41.97 -3.11 -28.69
N ALA A 36 -41.63 -4.42 -28.76
CA ALA A 36 -42.06 -5.55 -27.93
C ALA A 36 -41.16 -6.82 -28.04
N ALA A 37 -41.28 -7.75 -27.07
CA ALA A 37 -40.95 -9.18 -27.21
C ALA A 37 -42.22 -9.98 -27.61
N PRO A 38 -42.13 -11.19 -28.22
CA PRO A 38 -41.78 -12.44 -27.50
C PRO A 38 -40.89 -13.38 -28.39
N ALA A 39 -40.62 -14.67 -28.14
CA ALA A 39 -41.17 -15.66 -27.19
C ALA A 39 -40.12 -16.73 -26.78
N GLU A 40 -40.49 -17.62 -25.85
CA GLU A 40 -39.67 -18.76 -25.38
C GLU A 40 -39.70 -19.97 -26.33
N GLU A 41 -38.61 -20.75 -26.38
CA GLU A 41 -38.68 -22.22 -26.36
C GLU A 41 -37.46 -22.79 -25.59
N LYS A 42 -37.50 -24.05 -25.14
CA LYS A 42 -36.62 -24.58 -24.09
C LYS A 42 -35.51 -25.51 -24.58
N ALA A 43 -34.37 -25.38 -23.91
CA ALA A 43 -33.46 -26.43 -23.43
C ALA A 43 -33.09 -27.63 -24.32
N ASP A 44 -31.78 -27.90 -24.37
CA ASP A 44 -31.28 -29.25 -24.08
C ASP A 44 -30.16 -29.15 -23.02
N ASP A 45 -29.84 -30.26 -22.35
CA ASP A 45 -28.98 -30.31 -21.17
C ASP A 45 -27.52 -30.64 -21.52
N ALA A 46 -26.60 -29.86 -20.96
CA ALA A 46 -25.17 -30.08 -21.02
C ALA A 46 -24.51 -29.51 -19.76
N ALA A 47 -24.80 -30.12 -18.61
CA ALA A 47 -24.16 -29.82 -17.32
C ALA A 47 -22.64 -30.14 -17.33
N GLN A 48 -21.86 -29.34 -18.05
CA GLN A 48 -20.41 -29.32 -17.93
C GLN A 48 -20.07 -28.65 -16.60
N ALA A 49 -19.92 -29.47 -15.56
CA ALA A 49 -19.43 -29.01 -14.26
C ALA A 49 -18.06 -28.35 -14.46
N ALA A 50 -18.03 -27.02 -14.40
CA ALA A 50 -16.81 -26.29 -14.19
C ALA A 50 -16.30 -26.69 -12.80
N THR A 51 -15.30 -27.56 -12.76
CA THR A 51 -14.47 -27.72 -11.57
C THR A 51 -13.86 -26.37 -11.30
N GLU A 52 -14.37 -25.68 -10.29
CA GLU A 52 -13.64 -24.62 -9.60
C GLU A 52 -12.22 -25.17 -9.36
N PRO A 53 -11.15 -24.45 -9.76
CA PRO A 53 -9.82 -24.86 -9.36
C PRO A 53 -9.83 -24.87 -7.84
N ALA A 54 -9.51 -26.02 -7.24
CA ALA A 54 -9.29 -26.06 -5.81
C ALA A 54 -8.25 -24.98 -5.49
N VAL A 55 -8.54 -24.12 -4.52
CA VAL A 55 -7.50 -23.32 -3.89
C VAL A 55 -6.49 -24.34 -3.35
N GLU A 56 -5.31 -24.37 -3.96
CA GLU A 56 -4.19 -25.19 -3.52
C GLU A 56 -3.74 -24.64 -2.16
N GLU A 57 -4.39 -25.12 -1.11
CA GLU A 57 -4.04 -24.87 0.29
C GLU A 57 -2.53 -25.14 0.43
N SER A 58 -1.77 -24.12 0.86
CA SER A 58 -0.31 -24.13 0.71
C SER A 58 0.30 -25.30 1.50
N THR A 59 0.67 -26.37 0.78
CA THR A 59 1.22 -27.60 1.37
C THR A 59 2.73 -27.52 1.60
N LEU A 60 3.32 -26.34 1.45
CA LEU A 60 4.54 -26.00 2.17
C LEU A 60 4.21 -26.02 3.67
N ALA A 61 4.84 -26.91 4.43
CA ALA A 61 4.84 -26.79 5.89
C ALA A 61 5.27 -25.35 6.22
N SER A 62 4.40 -24.60 6.91
CA SER A 62 4.60 -23.16 7.01
C SER A 62 5.80 -22.89 7.90
N ARG A 63 6.91 -22.53 7.25
CA ARG A 63 8.14 -21.94 7.78
C ARG A 63 7.93 -20.99 8.98
N TYR A 64 6.81 -20.26 9.02
CA TYR A 64 6.30 -19.55 10.19
C TYR A 64 6.37 -20.36 11.50
N GLU A 65 6.15 -21.68 11.52
CA GLU A 65 6.27 -22.53 12.72
C GLU A 65 7.74 -22.71 13.17
N ASP A 66 8.67 -22.92 12.23
CA ASP A 66 10.12 -23.03 12.53
C ASP A 66 10.69 -21.66 12.94
N ASP A 67 10.27 -20.58 12.29
CA ASP A 67 10.73 -19.22 12.56
C ASP A 67 10.07 -18.60 13.81
N MET A 68 8.82 -18.94 14.15
CA MET A 68 8.20 -18.56 15.43
C MET A 68 9.10 -18.90 16.62
N ALA A 69 9.78 -20.05 16.60
CA ALA A 69 10.70 -20.45 17.66
C ALA A 69 11.93 -19.54 17.78
N ARG A 70 12.40 -18.93 16.67
CA ARG A 70 13.47 -17.91 16.69
C ARG A 70 12.94 -16.59 17.25
N TYR A 71 11.77 -16.16 16.78
CA TYR A 71 11.16 -14.88 17.13
C TYR A 71 10.50 -14.84 18.52
N GLN A 72 10.33 -15.99 19.18
CA GLN A 72 9.64 -16.14 20.47
C GLN A 72 10.10 -15.15 21.55
N THR A 73 11.39 -14.81 21.62
CA THR A 73 11.90 -13.84 22.62
C THR A 73 11.37 -12.42 22.41
N VAL A 74 11.04 -12.04 21.16
CA VAL A 74 10.36 -10.77 20.87
C VAL A 74 8.87 -10.88 21.18
N ILE A 75 8.24 -11.99 20.79
CA ILE A 75 6.79 -12.26 20.99
C ILE A 75 6.44 -12.31 22.48
N ASP A 76 7.23 -12.99 23.32
CA ASP A 76 7.10 -13.04 24.79
C ASP A 76 7.30 -11.65 25.45
N GLY A 77 7.93 -10.71 24.75
CA GLY A 77 8.14 -9.34 25.20
C GLY A 77 7.00 -8.37 24.86
N LEU A 78 6.04 -8.77 24.02
CA LEU A 78 4.93 -7.91 23.58
C LEU A 78 3.95 -7.63 24.72
N GLN A 79 3.41 -6.42 24.71
CA GLN A 79 2.44 -5.95 25.70
C GLN A 79 1.00 -6.23 25.24
N ASP A 80 0.07 -6.30 26.19
CA ASP A 80 -1.37 -6.45 25.92
C ASP A 80 -1.86 -5.35 24.95
N GLY A 81 -2.50 -5.77 23.86
CA GLY A 81 -2.96 -4.90 22.76
C GLY A 81 -1.97 -4.68 21.61
N GLN A 82 -0.67 -4.97 21.78
CA GLN A 82 0.25 -5.07 20.63
C GLN A 82 -0.04 -6.33 19.81
N ALA A 83 0.39 -6.37 18.55
CA ALA A 83 0.16 -7.50 17.66
C ALA A 83 1.44 -7.88 16.89
N TYR A 84 1.52 -9.14 16.46
CA TYR A 84 2.59 -9.65 15.61
C TYR A 84 2.06 -10.34 14.35
N GLY A 85 2.72 -10.12 13.22
CA GLY A 85 2.48 -10.82 11.96
C GLY A 85 3.80 -11.38 11.43
N PHE A 86 3.71 -12.28 10.46
CA PHE A 86 4.87 -12.79 9.72
C PHE A 86 4.72 -12.48 8.24
N ALA A 87 5.83 -12.25 7.55
CA ALA A 87 5.86 -12.04 6.11
C ALA A 87 7.02 -12.79 5.45
N ASP A 88 6.73 -13.30 4.26
CA ASP A 88 7.72 -13.73 3.28
C ASP A 88 8.42 -12.50 2.67
N ILE A 89 9.68 -12.26 2.98
CA ILE A 89 10.47 -11.21 2.33
C ILE A 89 11.78 -11.78 1.79
N SER A 90 11.97 -11.69 0.47
CA SER A 90 13.14 -12.23 -0.24
C SER A 90 13.36 -13.73 0.06
N ASP A 91 14.42 -14.11 0.78
CA ASP A 91 14.71 -15.49 1.18
C ASP A 91 14.61 -15.71 2.71
N VAL A 92 13.93 -14.81 3.43
CA VAL A 92 13.77 -14.85 4.90
C VAL A 92 12.31 -14.64 5.33
N ASP A 93 11.97 -15.18 6.50
CA ASP A 93 10.76 -14.80 7.23
C ASP A 93 11.09 -13.69 8.22
N VAL A 94 10.31 -12.62 8.18
CA VAL A 94 10.40 -11.53 9.16
C VAL A 94 9.23 -11.56 10.12
N LEU A 95 9.48 -11.13 11.36
CA LEU A 95 8.43 -10.79 12.32
C LEU A 95 8.12 -9.29 12.19
N LEU A 96 6.87 -8.96 11.92
CA LEU A 96 6.36 -7.60 12.00
C LEU A 96 5.65 -7.40 13.34
N VAL A 97 6.00 -6.34 14.07
CA VAL A 97 5.36 -5.98 15.35
C VAL A 97 4.63 -4.65 15.19
N ALA A 98 3.33 -4.62 15.49
CA ALA A 98 2.48 -3.45 15.36
C ALA A 98 1.83 -3.08 16.71
N ASP A 99 1.76 -1.77 17.00
CA ASP A 99 1.08 -1.26 18.20
C ASP A 99 -0.45 -1.21 18.07
N ASN A 100 -0.96 -1.22 16.82
CA ASN A 100 -2.39 -1.15 16.50
C ASN A 100 -2.69 -1.96 15.24
N VAL A 101 -3.83 -2.65 15.23
CA VAL A 101 -4.35 -3.42 14.09
C VAL A 101 -5.84 -3.14 13.89
N TYR A 102 -6.35 -3.34 12.68
CA TYR A 102 -7.75 -3.19 12.32
C TYR A 102 -8.22 -4.33 11.40
N ASP A 103 -9.50 -4.66 11.44
CA ASP A 103 -10.12 -5.57 10.47
C ASP A 103 -10.17 -4.86 9.10
N ASN A 104 -9.60 -5.50 8.07
CA ASN A 104 -9.63 -4.99 6.71
C ASN A 104 -11.00 -5.19 6.00
N LEU A 105 -11.96 -5.82 6.68
CA LEU A 105 -13.29 -6.24 6.24
C LEU A 105 -13.32 -7.48 5.32
N ASP A 106 -12.15 -8.03 4.96
CA ASP A 106 -12.00 -9.33 4.30
C ASP A 106 -11.57 -10.44 5.30
N GLY A 107 -11.65 -10.17 6.60
CA GLY A 107 -11.31 -11.12 7.67
C GLY A 107 -9.83 -11.16 8.06
N ASN A 108 -9.05 -10.16 7.67
CA ASN A 108 -7.64 -10.02 8.06
C ASN A 108 -7.48 -8.89 9.08
N MET A 109 -6.78 -9.17 10.18
CA MET A 109 -6.35 -8.14 11.13
C MET A 109 -5.03 -7.56 10.63
N VAL A 110 -5.03 -6.34 10.13
CA VAL A 110 -3.88 -5.73 9.44
C VAL A 110 -3.38 -4.48 10.16
N ALA A 111 -2.13 -4.11 9.90
CA ALA A 111 -1.52 -2.88 10.42
C ALA A 111 -1.22 -1.89 9.28
N MET A 112 -1.19 -0.59 9.60
CA MET A 112 -0.58 0.46 8.76
C MET A 112 0.91 0.66 9.05
N LYS A 113 1.40 0.22 10.21
CA LYS A 113 2.73 0.53 10.75
C LYS A 113 3.25 -0.67 11.53
N ALA A 114 4.49 -1.08 11.27
CA ALA A 114 5.13 -2.13 12.03
C ALA A 114 6.65 -1.96 12.12
N ASP A 115 7.22 -2.41 13.23
CA ASP A 115 8.64 -2.68 13.38
C ASP A 115 8.98 -4.03 12.73
N VAL A 116 9.97 -4.04 11.85
CA VAL A 116 10.40 -5.27 11.15
C VAL A 116 11.62 -5.85 11.87
N TYR A 117 11.48 -7.08 12.34
CA TYR A 117 12.54 -7.87 12.97
C TYR A 117 12.96 -9.01 12.05
N CYS A 118 14.27 -9.19 11.88
CA CYS A 118 14.84 -10.29 11.10
C CYS A 118 16.02 -10.93 11.86
N VAL A 119 16.29 -12.20 11.55
CA VAL A 119 17.52 -12.89 11.97
C VAL A 119 18.71 -12.33 11.19
N ASN A 120 19.77 -11.93 11.90
CA ASN A 120 21.00 -11.43 11.29
C ASN A 120 21.98 -12.56 10.93
N GLY A 121 23.09 -12.23 10.25
CA GLY A 121 24.16 -13.17 9.91
C GLY A 121 24.92 -13.80 11.08
N ALA A 122 24.53 -13.54 12.33
CA ALA A 122 25.03 -14.16 13.56
C ALA A 122 23.99 -15.05 14.28
N ASP A 123 22.83 -15.31 13.65
CA ASP A 123 21.67 -16.06 14.20
C ASP A 123 20.98 -15.34 15.37
N GLU A 124 21.07 -14.00 15.42
CA GLU A 124 20.39 -13.15 16.41
C GLU A 124 19.20 -12.39 15.77
N VAL A 125 18.05 -12.38 16.45
CA VAL A 125 16.89 -11.56 16.04
C VAL A 125 17.14 -10.08 16.40
N VAL A 126 17.12 -9.19 15.40
CA VAL A 126 17.29 -7.74 15.58
C VAL A 126 16.26 -6.95 14.78
N LYS A 127 16.01 -5.70 15.16
CA LYS A 127 15.12 -4.79 14.42
C LYS A 127 15.87 -4.16 13.24
N TYR A 128 15.38 -4.38 12.03
CA TYR A 128 15.94 -3.86 10.77
C TYR A 128 15.37 -2.48 10.39
N GLY A 129 14.19 -2.13 10.89
CA GLY A 129 13.57 -0.82 10.66
C GLY A 129 12.12 -0.74 11.14
N THR A 130 11.43 0.30 10.70
CA THR A 130 9.99 0.51 10.90
C THR A 130 9.41 0.92 9.55
N VAL A 131 8.29 0.34 9.16
CA VAL A 131 7.50 0.74 7.98
C VAL A 131 6.20 1.41 8.43
N GLU A 132 5.69 2.34 7.62
CA GLU A 132 4.54 3.17 7.96
C GLU A 132 3.85 3.69 6.69
N SER A 133 2.60 3.28 6.49
CA SER A 133 1.69 3.85 5.49
C SER A 133 1.36 5.31 5.80
N SER A 134 1.41 6.17 4.79
CA SER A 134 1.22 7.63 4.91
C SER A 134 -0.24 8.06 4.91
N ASP A 135 -1.14 7.30 4.27
CA ASP A 135 -2.58 7.60 4.22
C ASP A 135 -3.40 6.64 5.08
N SER A 136 -4.53 7.12 5.60
CA SER A 136 -5.38 6.35 6.51
C SER A 136 -6.01 5.12 5.84
N GLY A 137 -5.76 3.94 6.40
CA GLY A 137 -6.42 2.70 6.02
C GLY A 137 -5.68 1.85 4.98
N TYR A 138 -4.43 2.17 4.64
CA TYR A 138 -3.57 1.37 3.75
C TYR A 138 -2.76 0.30 4.53
N PRO A 139 -3.09 -1.00 4.42
CA PRO A 139 -2.34 -2.09 5.07
C PRO A 139 -0.89 -2.23 4.61
N LEU A 140 -0.11 -3.00 5.36
CA LEU A 140 1.13 -3.61 4.88
C LEU A 140 0.80 -4.88 4.05
N TYR A 141 1.36 -4.98 2.85
CA TYR A 141 1.18 -6.11 1.93
C TYR A 141 2.51 -6.77 1.55
N VAL A 142 2.48 -8.06 1.23
CA VAL A 142 3.57 -8.79 0.58
C VAL A 142 3.27 -8.93 -0.91
N THR A 143 4.17 -8.46 -1.76
CA THR A 143 4.06 -8.57 -3.22
C THR A 143 4.42 -9.98 -3.72
N ALA A 144 4.04 -10.32 -4.95
CA ALA A 144 4.34 -11.63 -5.55
C ALA A 144 5.85 -11.91 -5.71
N ASP A 145 6.69 -10.87 -5.77
CA ASP A 145 8.16 -10.94 -5.77
C ASP A 145 8.78 -10.83 -4.35
N LYS A 146 7.97 -11.04 -3.29
CA LYS A 146 8.40 -11.12 -1.88
C LYS A 146 9.07 -9.83 -1.40
N CYS A 147 8.52 -8.67 -1.77
CA CYS A 147 8.82 -7.40 -1.14
C CYS A 147 7.66 -7.02 -0.20
N LEU A 148 7.94 -6.19 0.81
CA LEU A 148 6.90 -5.58 1.63
C LEU A 148 6.50 -4.24 1.01
N MET A 149 5.21 -3.95 0.95
CA MET A 149 4.66 -2.77 0.28
C MET A 149 3.65 -2.04 1.17
N PHE A 150 3.76 -0.72 1.20
CA PHE A 150 3.01 0.17 2.09
C PHE A 150 2.97 1.59 1.53
N GLY A 151 2.14 2.47 2.11
CA GLY A 151 2.07 3.87 1.69
C GLY A 151 0.67 4.48 1.70
N GLY A 152 0.18 4.87 0.53
CA GLY A 152 -1.03 5.65 0.35
C GLY A 152 -1.22 6.09 -1.10
N ASN A 153 -2.27 6.88 -1.37
CA ASN A 153 -2.62 7.33 -2.72
C ASN A 153 -1.56 8.25 -3.34
N HIS A 154 -0.80 8.98 -2.51
CA HIS A 154 0.21 9.94 -2.98
C HIS A 154 1.64 9.42 -2.81
N LYS A 155 1.83 8.21 -2.27
CA LYS A 155 3.15 7.58 -2.11
C LYS A 155 2.98 6.08 -1.92
N LEU A 156 3.58 5.28 -2.79
CA LEU A 156 3.72 3.83 -2.60
C LEU A 156 5.20 3.50 -2.49
N THR A 157 5.58 2.74 -1.46
CA THR A 157 6.96 2.30 -1.21
C THR A 157 6.97 0.77 -1.13
N LYS A 158 7.85 0.15 -1.90
CA LYS A 158 8.12 -1.29 -1.90
C LYS A 158 9.56 -1.52 -1.43
N VAL A 159 9.75 -2.43 -0.48
CA VAL A 159 11.02 -2.65 0.21
C VAL A 159 11.41 -4.13 0.28
N TYR A 160 12.71 -4.39 0.28
CA TYR A 160 13.28 -5.70 0.63
C TYR A 160 14.10 -5.59 1.93
N VAL A 161 14.52 -6.73 2.47
CA VAL A 161 15.31 -6.83 3.70
C VAL A 161 16.72 -7.28 3.36
N ASP A 162 17.71 -6.44 3.65
CA ASP A 162 19.12 -6.68 3.34
C ASP A 162 19.87 -7.15 4.59
N ILE A 163 20.21 -8.45 4.61
CA ILE A 163 20.86 -9.12 5.74
C ILE A 163 22.32 -8.68 5.93
N GLU A 164 23.01 -8.24 4.87
CA GLU A 164 24.39 -7.76 4.97
C GLU A 164 24.46 -6.30 5.43
N ALA A 165 23.52 -5.46 4.99
CA ALA A 165 23.36 -4.08 5.47
C ALA A 165 22.72 -3.99 6.86
N GLY A 166 21.95 -5.01 7.27
CA GLY A 166 21.19 -5.02 8.53
C GLY A 166 20.00 -4.04 8.51
N ALA A 167 19.40 -3.82 7.34
CA ALA A 167 18.44 -2.75 7.09
C ALA A 167 17.29 -3.15 6.15
N ILE A 168 16.20 -2.39 6.21
CA ILE A 168 15.16 -2.35 5.17
C ILE A 168 15.66 -1.43 4.05
N ILE A 169 15.56 -1.87 2.78
CA ILE A 169 16.00 -1.11 1.60
C ILE A 169 14.81 -0.86 0.67
N THR A 170 14.59 0.40 0.29
CA THR A 170 13.61 0.77 -0.75
C THR A 170 14.05 0.25 -2.11
N PHE A 171 13.22 -0.59 -2.72
CA PHE A 171 13.43 -1.16 -4.05
C PHE A 171 12.79 -0.30 -5.15
N GLU A 172 11.57 0.17 -4.87
CA GLU A 172 10.71 0.87 -5.80
C GLU A 172 9.88 1.88 -4.98
N GLU A 173 9.81 3.13 -5.40
CA GLU A 173 9.01 4.16 -4.73
C GLU A 173 8.46 5.19 -5.71
N PHE A 174 7.14 5.38 -5.68
CA PHE A 174 6.46 6.50 -6.31
C PHE A 174 6.10 7.54 -5.24
N THR A 175 6.18 8.83 -5.58
CA THR A 175 5.62 9.90 -4.74
C THR A 175 5.04 11.02 -5.63
N GLU A 176 3.79 11.37 -5.38
CA GLU A 176 3.14 12.59 -5.86
C GLU A 176 3.29 13.71 -4.82
N THR A 177 3.62 14.91 -5.29
CA THR A 177 3.65 16.13 -4.47
C THR A 177 2.89 17.25 -5.16
N PHE A 178 2.34 18.18 -4.39
CA PHE A 178 1.60 19.34 -4.91
C PHE A 178 2.30 20.64 -4.55
N ASP A 179 2.39 21.57 -5.52
CA ASP A 179 2.87 22.92 -5.28
C ASP A 179 1.79 23.83 -4.67
N ALA A 180 2.15 25.11 -4.43
CA ALA A 180 1.26 26.08 -3.80
C ALA A 180 0.05 26.49 -4.66
N ASP A 181 0.09 26.22 -5.97
CA ASP A 181 -1.03 26.44 -6.90
C ASP A 181 -1.86 25.14 -7.11
N GLY A 182 -1.50 24.05 -6.42
CA GLY A 182 -2.18 22.76 -6.48
C GLY A 182 -1.79 21.90 -7.68
N LYS A 183 -0.67 22.20 -8.35
CA LYS A 183 -0.17 21.40 -9.48
C LYS A 183 0.65 20.23 -8.97
N ALA A 184 0.36 19.03 -9.47
CA ALA A 184 1.13 17.82 -9.21
C ALA A 184 2.55 17.86 -9.80
N ALA A 185 3.46 17.17 -9.13
CA ALA A 185 4.79 16.79 -9.58
C ALA A 185 5.11 15.39 -9.03
N TYR A 186 5.63 14.52 -9.89
CA TYR A 186 5.80 13.09 -9.62
C TYR A 186 7.28 12.73 -9.57
N HIS A 187 7.67 11.94 -8.58
CA HIS A 187 8.99 11.33 -8.48
C HIS A 187 8.86 9.80 -8.47
N TYR A 188 9.75 9.12 -9.18
CA TYR A 188 9.82 7.67 -9.23
C TYR A 188 11.25 7.18 -9.04
N LEU A 189 11.40 6.16 -8.19
CA LEU A 189 12.61 5.40 -7.95
C LEU A 189 12.33 3.93 -8.28
N SER A 190 13.22 3.31 -9.05
CA SER A 190 13.20 1.86 -9.32
C SER A 190 14.64 1.35 -9.43
N MET A 191 15.01 0.42 -8.54
CA MET A 191 16.34 -0.19 -8.55
C MET A 191 16.56 -1.15 -9.74
N ASP A 192 15.50 -1.78 -10.26
CA ASP A 192 15.61 -2.70 -11.42
C ASP A 192 15.79 -1.93 -12.74
N GLU A 193 15.02 -0.83 -12.93
CA GLU A 193 15.13 0.02 -14.11
C GLU A 193 16.30 1.02 -14.02
N GLY A 194 16.86 1.23 -12.82
CA GLY A 194 17.93 2.19 -12.57
C GLY A 194 17.46 3.65 -12.59
N ILE A 195 16.22 3.90 -12.17
CA ILE A 195 15.57 5.22 -12.17
C ILE A 195 15.57 5.80 -10.75
N ASP A 196 15.84 7.10 -10.65
CA ASP A 196 15.76 7.92 -9.43
C ASP A 196 15.57 9.38 -9.91
N ALA A 197 14.34 9.75 -10.26
CA ALA A 197 14.06 10.98 -11.00
C ALA A 197 12.60 11.50 -10.90
N ASP A 198 12.43 12.79 -11.18
CA ASP A 198 11.13 13.38 -11.53
C ASP A 198 10.62 12.80 -12.88
N VAL A 199 9.32 12.47 -12.96
CA VAL A 199 8.67 11.89 -14.16
C VAL A 199 7.49 12.74 -14.67
N GLU A 200 7.13 12.58 -15.95
CA GLU A 200 6.13 13.44 -16.62
C GLU A 200 4.68 13.12 -16.24
N ASP A 201 4.38 11.87 -15.85
CA ASP A 201 3.04 11.37 -15.51
C ASP A 201 3.05 10.29 -14.41
N ASP A 202 1.87 9.83 -14.02
CA ASP A 202 1.61 8.89 -12.93
C ASP A 202 1.59 7.41 -13.35
N SER A 203 2.08 7.05 -14.55
CA SER A 203 2.06 5.65 -15.04
C SER A 203 2.73 4.66 -14.08
N ALA A 204 3.79 5.08 -13.40
CA ALA A 204 4.48 4.27 -12.38
C ALA A 204 3.59 4.01 -11.15
N HIS A 205 2.76 4.98 -10.74
CA HIS A 205 1.80 4.78 -9.65
C HIS A 205 0.77 3.71 -10.00
N GLY A 206 0.26 3.69 -11.24
CA GLY A 206 -0.67 2.66 -11.70
C GLY A 206 -0.07 1.25 -11.61
N ALA A 207 1.19 1.08 -12.03
CA ALA A 207 1.90 -0.21 -11.93
C ALA A 207 2.19 -0.62 -10.47
N MET A 208 2.56 0.33 -9.60
CA MET A 208 2.75 0.07 -8.18
C MET A 208 1.42 -0.24 -7.47
N LEU A 209 0.31 0.39 -7.87
CA LEU A 209 -1.01 0.15 -7.31
C LEU A 209 -1.52 -1.25 -7.70
N GLU A 210 -1.29 -1.72 -8.94
CA GLU A 210 -1.59 -3.10 -9.34
C GLU A 210 -0.80 -4.13 -8.50
N GLN A 211 0.49 -3.87 -8.23
CA GLN A 211 1.29 -4.71 -7.31
C GLN A 211 0.75 -4.72 -5.87
N TYR A 212 0.21 -3.59 -5.41
CA TYR A 212 -0.35 -3.44 -4.06
C TYR A 212 -1.72 -4.12 -3.93
N GLU A 213 -2.64 -3.89 -4.87
CA GLU A 213 -3.98 -4.49 -4.92
C GLU A 213 -3.95 -6.01 -5.13
N THR A 214 -2.92 -6.54 -5.81
CA THR A 214 -2.71 -8.00 -5.98
C THR A 214 -1.80 -8.63 -4.93
N GLY A 215 -1.30 -7.85 -3.96
CA GLY A 215 -0.49 -8.34 -2.86
C GLY A 215 -1.28 -9.19 -1.85
N THR A 216 -0.57 -9.96 -1.03
CA THR A 216 -1.16 -10.66 0.12
C THR A 216 -1.06 -9.79 1.38
N PRO A 217 -2.15 -9.47 2.09
CA PRO A 217 -2.09 -8.62 3.28
C PRO A 217 -1.32 -9.31 4.40
N VAL A 218 -0.47 -8.56 5.13
CA VAL A 218 0.16 -9.08 6.35
C VAL A 218 -0.91 -9.17 7.45
N ASN A 219 -1.29 -10.40 7.80
CA ASN A 219 -2.24 -10.68 8.87
C ASN A 219 -1.52 -10.76 10.23
N PHE A 220 -2.10 -10.15 11.26
CA PHE A 220 -1.51 -9.97 12.59
C PHE A 220 -2.35 -10.66 13.68
N THR A 221 -1.66 -11.30 14.63
CA THR A 221 -2.23 -11.83 15.87
C THR A 221 -1.99 -10.84 17.02
N THR A 222 -3.06 -10.30 17.59
CA THR A 222 -2.98 -9.47 18.81
C THR A 222 -2.58 -10.31 20.03
N VAL A 223 -1.87 -9.69 20.98
CA VAL A 223 -1.44 -10.29 22.25
C VAL A 223 -2.37 -9.85 23.38
N GLY A 224 -2.67 -10.77 24.30
CA GLY A 224 -3.39 -10.50 25.55
C GLY A 224 -4.93 -10.55 25.46
N GLU A 225 -5.62 -9.79 26.31
CA GLU A 225 -7.08 -9.84 26.43
C GLU A 225 -7.77 -9.19 25.22
N ALA A 226 -7.08 -8.27 24.54
CA ALA A 226 -7.51 -7.71 23.25
C ALA A 226 -7.69 -8.79 22.15
N ALA A 227 -6.89 -9.85 22.17
CA ALA A 227 -7.02 -10.98 21.23
C ALA A 227 -8.33 -11.77 21.44
N ALA A 228 -8.75 -11.92 22.69
CA ALA A 228 -9.98 -12.65 23.03
C ALA A 228 -11.25 -11.88 22.62
N ALA A 229 -11.20 -10.55 22.58
CA ALA A 229 -12.32 -9.73 22.12
C ALA A 229 -12.56 -9.86 20.61
N ALA A 230 -11.49 -9.84 19.80
CA ALA A 230 -11.57 -9.96 18.34
C ALA A 230 -12.23 -11.29 17.88
N ALA A 231 -12.00 -12.38 18.61
CA ALA A 231 -12.54 -13.71 18.30
C ALA A 231 -14.01 -13.95 18.73
N THR A 232 -14.80 -12.89 19.01
CA THR A 232 -16.16 -13.02 19.57
C THR A 232 -17.26 -12.18 18.90
N ASN A 233 -16.97 -11.55 17.75
CA ASN A 233 -17.98 -10.95 16.87
C ASN A 233 -18.24 -11.82 15.62
#